data_AF-A0A1T5H7P5-F1
#
_entry.id   AF-A0A1T5H7P5-F1
#
_cell.length_a   1.000
_cell.length_b   1.000
_cell.length_c   1.000
_cell.angle_alpha   90.00
_cell.angle_beta   90.00
_cell.angle_gamma   90.00
#
_symmetry.space_group_name_H-M   'P 1'
#
loop_
_entity.id
_entity.type
_entity.pdbx_description
1 polymer ?
#
loop_
_entity_poly.entity_id
_entity_poly.type
_entity_poly.pdbx_seq_one_letter_code
_entity_poly.pdbx_strand_id
1 'polypeptide(L)'
;MLQNYFKIALRSLIKNKGYSAINIGGLAVGMAAAVLIGLWVYDELSFNKYHRNYARIAQVMQQQTLDGEIITGSNVPIPLAAELKNNFSDDFENVVLSSWTTRHILTYKSLKFTKAGNFMSPEAAEMLSLQMIHGTWSGLKEPGSVLLSESLATAFFGSDDPLNKVLKLDPDCACHFFAPCAGYAAVFQSNG
;
A
#
# COMPACT_ATOMS: atom_id res chain seq x y z
N MET A 1 30.71 -38.34 -23.45
CA MET A 1 31.97 -37.73 -22.99
C MET A 1 31.79 -36.79 -21.78
N LEU A 2 30.81 -35.86 -21.79
CA LEU A 2 30.47 -34.97 -20.66
C LEU A 2 30.32 -35.67 -19.30
N GLN A 3 29.72 -36.86 -19.27
CA GLN A 3 29.56 -37.67 -18.06
C GLN A 3 30.90 -38.04 -17.41
N ASN A 4 31.95 -38.27 -18.20
CA ASN A 4 33.25 -38.65 -17.68
C ASN A 4 33.97 -37.42 -17.07
N TYR A 5 33.85 -36.25 -17.70
CA TYR A 5 34.37 -34.99 -17.16
C TYR A 5 33.69 -34.60 -15.84
N PHE A 6 32.36 -34.72 -15.75
CA PHE A 6 31.62 -34.50 -14.49
C PHE A 6 32.07 -35.45 -13.38
N LYS A 7 32.26 -36.74 -13.70
CA LYS A 7 32.69 -37.75 -12.73
C LYS A 7 34.11 -37.48 -12.21
N ILE A 8 35.02 -37.03 -13.09
CA ILE A 8 36.40 -36.67 -12.72
C ILE A 8 36.41 -35.40 -11.86
N ALA A 9 35.65 -34.37 -12.23
CA ALA A 9 35.54 -33.13 -11.47
C ALA A 9 35.00 -33.37 -10.05
N LEU A 10 33.93 -34.16 -9.92
CA LEU A 10 33.34 -34.49 -8.62
C LEU A 10 34.31 -35.27 -7.72
N ARG A 11 35.09 -36.21 -8.29
CA ARG A 11 36.10 -36.96 -7.53
C ARG A 11 37.25 -36.07 -7.07
N SER A 12 37.62 -35.07 -7.88
CA SER A 12 38.64 -34.08 -7.53
C SER A 12 38.16 -33.15 -6.39
N LEU A 13 36.91 -32.70 -6.45
CA LEU A 13 36.26 -31.90 -5.41
C LEU A 13 36.20 -32.63 -4.05
N ILE A 14 35.83 -33.92 -4.06
CA ILE A 14 35.75 -34.75 -2.83
C ILE A 14 37.15 -35.05 -2.27
N LYS A 15 38.19 -35.10 -3.10
CA LYS A 15 39.57 -35.33 -2.65
C LYS A 15 40.17 -34.09 -1.96
N ASN A 16 39.83 -32.88 -2.44
CA ASN A 16 40.33 -31.61 -1.93
C ASN A 16 39.24 -30.82 -1.17
N LYS A 17 38.66 -31.43 -0.13
CA LYS A 17 37.44 -30.92 0.55
C LYS A 17 37.58 -29.50 1.11
N GLY A 18 38.67 -29.18 1.81
CA GLY A 18 38.86 -27.87 2.45
C GLY A 18 38.97 -26.73 1.42
N TYR A 19 39.82 -26.90 0.41
CA TYR A 19 40.01 -25.90 -0.65
C TYR A 19 38.74 -25.72 -1.50
N SER A 20 38.08 -26.83 -1.83
CA SER A 20 36.82 -26.80 -2.59
C SER A 20 35.70 -26.14 -1.81
N ALA A 21 35.60 -26.39 -0.49
CA ALA A 21 34.59 -25.78 0.36
C ALA A 21 34.75 -24.26 0.49
N ILE A 22 35.98 -23.75 0.62
CA ILE A 22 36.24 -22.30 0.71
C ILE A 22 35.89 -21.61 -0.61
N ASN A 23 36.34 -22.14 -1.74
CA ASN A 23 36.09 -21.52 -3.04
C ASN A 23 34.62 -21.58 -3.47
N ILE A 24 33.97 -22.74 -3.32
CA ILE A 24 32.56 -22.90 -3.67
C ILE A 24 31.68 -22.18 -2.65
N GLY A 25 32.01 -22.25 -1.36
CA GLY A 25 31.27 -21.57 -0.30
C GLY A 25 31.33 -20.06 -0.46
N GLY A 26 32.52 -19.49 -0.69
CA GLY A 26 32.67 -18.06 -0.93
C GLY A 26 31.90 -17.58 -2.16
N LEU A 27 31.98 -18.32 -3.26
CA LEU A 27 31.21 -18.01 -4.47
C LEU A 27 29.69 -18.11 -4.22
N ALA A 28 29.24 -19.18 -3.55
CA ALA A 28 27.83 -19.40 -3.26
C ALA A 28 27.26 -18.31 -2.34
N VAL A 29 28.00 -17.90 -1.31
CA VAL A 29 27.60 -16.80 -0.41
C VAL A 29 27.57 -15.47 -1.16
N GLY A 30 28.56 -15.19 -2.01
CA GLY A 30 28.57 -13.98 -2.84
C GLY A 30 27.38 -13.90 -3.81
N MET A 31 27.08 -15.02 -4.48
CA MET A 31 25.91 -15.11 -5.36
C MET A 31 24.60 -14.98 -4.58
N ALA A 32 24.48 -15.64 -3.42
CA ALA A 32 23.29 -15.54 -2.58
C ALA A 32 23.06 -14.10 -2.10
N ALA A 33 24.10 -13.40 -1.66
CA ALA A 33 24.01 -12.00 -1.26
C ALA A 33 23.56 -11.09 -2.41
N ALA A 34 24.14 -11.27 -3.62
CA ALA A 34 23.74 -10.50 -4.79
C ALA A 34 22.28 -10.75 -5.20
N VAL A 35 21.81 -12.00 -5.15
CA VAL A 35 20.41 -12.35 -5.45
C VAL A 35 19.46 -11.78 -4.40
N LEU A 36 19.80 -11.83 -3.12
CA LEU A 36 18.97 -11.25 -2.05
C LEU A 36 18.83 -9.74 -2.20
N ILE A 37 19.93 -9.03 -2.50
CA ILE A 37 19.89 -7.59 -2.77
C ILE A 37 19.06 -7.32 -4.03
N GLY A 38 19.24 -8.11 -5.08
CA GLY A 38 18.46 -7.97 -6.32
C GLY A 38 16.96 -8.18 -6.10
N LEU A 39 16.57 -9.17 -5.30
CA LEU A 39 15.18 -9.40 -4.90
C LEU A 39 14.62 -8.23 -4.08
N TRP A 40 15.41 -7.69 -3.15
CA TRP A 40 14.99 -6.53 -2.37
C TRP A 40 14.76 -5.29 -3.23
N VAL A 41 15.68 -5.01 -4.17
CA VAL A 41 15.51 -3.90 -5.13
C VAL A 41 14.30 -4.14 -6.03
N TYR A 42 14.10 -5.38 -6.48
CA TYR A 42 12.94 -5.74 -7.31
C TYR A 42 11.63 -5.53 -6.56
N ASP A 43 11.56 -5.94 -5.29
CA ASP A 43 10.41 -5.75 -4.41
C ASP A 43 10.08 -4.25 -4.28
N GLU A 44 11.08 -3.43 -3.93
CA GLU A 44 10.93 -1.97 -3.78
C GLU A 44 10.45 -1.30 -5.08
N LEU A 45 11.03 -1.67 -6.23
CA LEU A 45 10.63 -1.12 -7.53
C LEU A 45 9.29 -1.65 -8.03
N SER A 46 8.80 -2.77 -7.49
CA SER A 46 7.48 -3.34 -7.81
C SER A 46 6.38 -2.81 -6.89
N PHE A 47 6.76 -2.20 -5.76
CA PHE A 47 5.86 -1.60 -4.79
C PHE A 47 4.97 -0.55 -5.47
N ASN A 48 3.66 -0.59 -5.20
CA ASN A 48 2.61 0.26 -5.78
C ASN A 48 2.30 0.13 -7.29
N LYS A 49 3.00 -0.71 -8.05
CA LYS A 49 2.68 -0.93 -9.48
C LYS A 49 1.47 -1.84 -9.74
N TYR A 50 0.76 -2.26 -8.69
CA TYR A 50 -0.40 -3.14 -8.80
C TYR A 50 -1.68 -2.40 -9.24
N HIS A 51 -1.71 -1.08 -9.15
CA HIS A 51 -2.82 -0.26 -9.64
C HIS A 51 -2.84 -0.28 -11.18
N ARG A 52 -3.97 -0.64 -11.80
CA ARG A 52 -4.10 -0.69 -13.27
C ARG A 52 -3.71 0.63 -13.95
N ASN A 53 -3.96 1.75 -13.26
CA ASN A 53 -3.71 3.10 -13.74
C ASN A 53 -2.40 3.70 -13.20
N TYR A 54 -1.46 2.91 -12.65
CA TYR A 54 -0.24 3.40 -12.00
C TYR A 54 0.48 4.51 -12.78
N ALA A 55 0.65 4.36 -14.10
CA ALA A 55 1.36 5.34 -14.93
C ALA A 55 0.62 6.67 -15.16
N ARG A 56 -0.68 6.74 -14.82
CA ARG A 56 -1.56 7.91 -15.02
C ARG A 56 -2.03 8.55 -13.71
N ILE A 57 -1.79 7.90 -12.57
CA ILE A 57 -2.12 8.46 -11.26
C ILE A 57 -1.00 9.42 -10.88
N ALA A 58 -1.35 10.68 -10.64
CA ALA A 58 -0.43 11.71 -10.20
C ALA A 58 -0.93 12.36 -8.90
N GLN A 59 0.01 12.79 -8.06
CA GLN A 59 -0.30 13.60 -6.89
C GLN A 59 0.00 15.07 -7.20
N VAL A 60 -0.99 15.93 -6.98
CA VAL A 60 -0.79 17.38 -7.10
C VAL A 60 0.04 17.87 -5.92
N MET A 61 1.13 18.58 -6.22
CA MET A 61 2.00 19.20 -5.23
C MET A 61 1.99 20.72 -5.43
N GLN A 62 2.03 21.46 -4.33
CA GLN A 62 2.13 22.91 -4.34
C GLN A 62 3.56 23.33 -4.06
N GLN A 63 4.07 24.23 -4.90
CA GLN A 63 5.33 24.92 -4.68
C GLN A 63 5.07 26.29 -4.03
N GLN A 64 5.79 26.60 -2.97
CA GLN A 64 5.73 27.88 -2.26
C GLN A 64 7.15 28.43 -2.10
N THR A 65 7.34 29.72 -2.37
CA THR A 65 8.61 30.39 -2.09
C THR A 65 8.51 31.07 -0.73
N LEU A 66 9.29 30.59 0.23
CA LEU A 66 9.39 31.16 1.58
C LEU A 66 10.84 31.60 1.81
N ASP A 67 11.05 32.87 2.14
CA ASP A 67 12.38 33.44 2.42
C ASP A 67 13.44 33.20 1.34
N GLY A 68 13.01 33.11 0.08
CA GLY A 68 13.89 32.86 -1.07
C GLY A 68 14.18 31.38 -1.33
N GLU A 69 13.74 30.47 -0.46
CA GLU A 69 13.78 29.03 -0.67
C GLU A 69 12.45 28.51 -1.24
N ILE A 70 12.57 27.59 -2.18
CA ILE A 70 11.43 26.92 -2.79
C ILE A 70 11.11 25.67 -1.97
N ILE A 71 9.93 25.66 -1.35
CA ILE A 71 9.40 24.52 -0.61
C ILE A 71 8.29 23.88 -1.45
N THR A 72 8.37 22.56 -1.65
CA THR A 72 7.34 21.78 -2.34
C THR A 72 6.61 20.91 -1.33
N GLY A 73 5.29 21.08 -1.23
CA GLY A 73 4.43 20.37 -0.29
C GLY A 73 3.27 19.67 -0.98
N SER A 74 2.71 18.65 -0.32
CA SER A 74 1.50 17.94 -0.76
C SER A 74 0.20 18.56 -0.21
N ASN A 75 0.32 19.64 0.57
CA ASN A 75 -0.79 20.41 1.10
C ASN A 75 -1.36 21.32 0.01
N VAL A 76 -2.57 20.99 -0.44
CA VAL A 76 -3.29 21.77 -1.45
C VAL A 76 -4.62 22.27 -0.89
N PRO A 77 -5.08 23.47 -1.29
CA PRO A 77 -6.38 23.98 -0.86
C PRO A 77 -7.51 23.15 -1.46
N ILE A 78 -8.51 22.78 -0.64
CA ILE A 78 -9.66 21.95 -1.07
C ILE A 78 -10.34 22.46 -2.35
N PRO A 79 -10.56 23.78 -2.57
CA PRO A 79 -11.14 24.30 -3.81
C PRO A 79 -10.39 23.93 -5.09
N LEU A 80 -9.09 23.62 -5.02
CA LEU A 80 -8.29 23.22 -6.17
C LEU A 80 -8.87 21.96 -6.85
N ALA A 81 -9.40 21.02 -6.08
CA ALA A 81 -9.99 19.82 -6.67
C ALA A 81 -11.24 20.14 -7.50
N ALA A 82 -12.06 21.11 -7.08
CA ALA A 82 -13.21 21.55 -7.86
C ALA A 82 -12.78 22.28 -9.14
N GLU A 83 -11.74 23.11 -9.05
CA GLU A 83 -11.18 23.81 -10.21
C GLU A 83 -10.63 22.83 -11.26
N LEU A 84 -9.85 21.83 -10.83
CA LEU A 84 -9.32 20.79 -11.72
C LEU A 84 -10.45 19.98 -12.38
N LYS A 85 -11.50 19.63 -11.63
CA LYS A 85 -12.66 18.92 -12.20
C LYS A 85 -13.45 19.75 -13.21
N ASN A 86 -13.59 21.06 -12.98
CA ASN A 86 -14.47 21.90 -13.78
C ASN A 86 -13.78 22.49 -15.02
N ASN A 87 -12.53 22.93 -14.89
CA ASN A 87 -11.81 23.67 -15.93
C ASN A 87 -10.75 22.84 -16.65
N PHE A 88 -10.37 21.67 -16.10
CA PHE A 88 -9.36 20.77 -16.67
C PHE A 88 -9.90 19.33 -16.82
N SER A 89 -11.21 19.17 -17.04
CA SER A 89 -11.86 17.88 -17.22
C SER A 89 -11.34 17.09 -18.42
N ASP A 90 -10.77 17.77 -19.42
CA ASP A 90 -10.14 17.13 -20.59
C ASP A 90 -8.81 16.44 -20.24
N ASP A 91 -8.13 16.91 -19.17
CA ASP A 91 -6.84 16.37 -18.72
C ASP A 91 -6.98 15.36 -17.57
N PHE A 92 -8.00 15.52 -16.71
CA PHE A 92 -8.20 14.71 -15.51
C PHE A 92 -9.55 13.99 -15.50
N GLU A 93 -9.52 12.67 -15.71
CA GLU A 93 -10.73 11.82 -15.64
C GLU A 93 -11.30 11.73 -14.22
N ASN A 94 -10.43 11.62 -13.22
CA ASN A 94 -10.80 11.55 -11.81
C ASN A 94 -9.89 12.44 -10.95
N VAL A 95 -10.49 13.21 -10.05
CA VAL A 95 -9.78 14.02 -9.05
C VAL A 95 -10.27 13.62 -7.67
N VAL A 96 -9.37 13.11 -6.85
CA VAL A 96 -9.67 12.57 -5.51
C VAL A 96 -8.99 13.43 -4.47
N LEU A 97 -9.75 13.88 -3.47
CA LEU A 97 -9.19 14.48 -2.28
C LEU A 97 -8.75 13.37 -1.32
N SER A 98 -7.58 13.51 -0.72
CA SER A 98 -7.10 12.65 0.36
C SER A 98 -6.63 13.51 1.52
N SER A 99 -6.94 13.10 2.74
CA SER A 99 -6.26 13.60 3.93
C SER A 99 -4.83 13.07 4.00
N TRP A 100 -4.06 13.58 4.96
CA TRP A 100 -2.81 12.96 5.35
C TRP A 100 -3.03 11.57 5.92
N THR A 101 -2.00 10.73 5.80
CA THR A 101 -1.96 9.43 6.44
C THR A 101 -1.67 9.60 7.92
N THR A 102 -2.70 9.38 8.72
CA THR A 102 -2.64 9.46 10.17
C THR A 102 -2.97 8.11 10.80
N ARG A 103 -2.50 7.90 12.03
CA ARG A 103 -2.84 6.70 12.80
C ARG A 103 -4.18 6.92 13.49
N HIS A 104 -5.10 6.00 13.23
CA HIS A 104 -6.43 5.99 13.84
C HIS A 104 -6.62 4.72 14.67
N ILE A 105 -7.40 4.84 15.74
CA ILE A 105 -7.81 3.72 16.58
C ILE A 105 -9.16 3.23 16.07
N LEU A 106 -9.18 2.01 15.57
CA LEU A 106 -10.40 1.32 15.19
C LEU A 106 -10.83 0.39 16.33
N THR A 107 -12.09 0.47 16.72
CA THR A 107 -12.68 -0.36 17.78
C THR A 107 -13.89 -1.12 17.25
N TYR A 108 -13.88 -2.44 17.46
CA TYR A 108 -15.01 -3.33 17.23
C TYR A 108 -15.21 -4.22 18.46
N LYS A 109 -16.38 -4.13 19.10
CA LYS A 109 -16.66 -4.83 20.37
C LYS A 109 -15.55 -4.54 21.40
N SER A 110 -14.75 -5.54 21.78
CA SER A 110 -13.61 -5.44 22.70
C SER A 110 -12.25 -5.33 22.01
N LEU A 111 -12.18 -5.48 20.69
CA LEU A 111 -10.95 -5.41 19.91
C LEU A 111 -10.63 -3.96 19.55
N LYS A 112 -9.38 -3.57 19.74
CA LYS A 112 -8.85 -2.25 19.41
C LYS A 112 -7.55 -2.40 18.63
N PHE A 113 -7.48 -1.79 17.45
CA PHE A 113 -6.27 -1.76 16.65
C PHE A 113 -5.95 -0.34 16.20
N THR A 114 -4.69 0.06 16.33
CA THR A 114 -4.18 1.32 15.80
C THR A 114 -3.60 1.07 14.42
N LYS A 115 -4.19 1.66 13.38
CA LYS A 115 -3.78 1.49 11.99
C LYS A 115 -3.68 2.84 11.29
N ALA A 116 -2.76 2.94 10.34
CA ALA A 116 -2.65 4.11 9.49
C ALA A 116 -3.79 4.09 8.45
N GLY A 117 -4.38 5.26 8.19
CA GLY A 117 -5.44 5.41 7.21
C GLY A 117 -5.60 6.87 6.79
N ASN A 118 -6.39 7.06 5.73
CA ASN A 118 -6.70 8.37 5.16
C ASN A 118 -8.21 8.47 4.95
N PHE A 119 -8.73 9.69 5.04
CA PHE A 119 -10.04 10.02 4.49
C PHE A 119 -9.87 10.37 3.02
N MET A 120 -10.68 9.75 2.15
CA MET A 120 -10.59 9.97 0.71
C MET A 120 -11.97 10.19 0.11
N SER A 121 -12.02 10.86 -1.05
CA SER A 121 -13.26 11.00 -1.84
C SER A 121 -13.78 9.64 -2.34
N PRO A 122 -15.09 9.50 -2.64
CA PRO A 122 -15.69 8.24 -3.05
C PRO A 122 -15.05 7.57 -4.27
N GLU A 123 -14.48 8.37 -5.18
CA GLU A 123 -13.84 7.91 -6.42
C GLU A 123 -12.46 7.28 -6.19
N ALA A 124 -11.92 7.34 -4.97
CA ALA A 124 -10.59 6.84 -4.63
C ALA A 124 -10.42 5.34 -4.93
N ALA A 125 -11.42 4.53 -4.58
CA ALA A 125 -11.34 3.08 -4.76
C ALA A 125 -11.22 2.67 -6.24
N GLU A 126 -11.93 3.38 -7.11
CA GLU A 126 -11.91 3.17 -8.56
C GLU A 126 -10.63 3.74 -9.20
N MET A 127 -10.24 4.96 -8.83
CA MET A 127 -9.01 5.60 -9.32
C MET A 127 -7.79 4.74 -9.02
N LEU A 128 -7.70 4.23 -7.78
CA LEU A 128 -6.63 3.31 -7.35
C LEU A 128 -6.88 1.86 -7.82
N SER A 129 -8.00 1.56 -8.49
CA SER A 129 -8.30 0.21 -8.97
C SER A 129 -8.15 -0.87 -7.88
N LEU A 130 -8.65 -0.58 -6.67
CA LEU A 130 -8.49 -1.47 -5.52
C LEU A 130 -9.15 -2.83 -5.81
N GLN A 131 -8.45 -3.92 -5.49
CA GLN A 131 -9.02 -5.26 -5.65
C GLN A 131 -9.98 -5.54 -4.49
N MET A 132 -11.28 -5.43 -4.73
CA MET A 132 -12.30 -5.69 -3.71
C MET A 132 -12.47 -7.19 -3.48
N ILE A 133 -12.49 -7.60 -2.21
CA ILE A 133 -12.80 -8.97 -1.79
C ILE A 133 -14.27 -9.05 -1.36
N HIS A 134 -14.72 -8.07 -0.56
CA HIS A 134 -16.10 -7.92 -0.13
C HIS A 134 -16.60 -6.49 -0.35
N GLY A 135 -17.81 -6.36 -0.87
CA GLY A 135 -18.44 -5.06 -1.15
C GLY A 135 -18.12 -4.55 -2.56
N THR A 136 -18.27 -3.24 -2.76
CA THR A 136 -18.11 -2.60 -4.08
C THR A 136 -17.23 -1.35 -3.97
N TRP A 137 -16.69 -0.87 -5.11
CA TRP A 137 -15.95 0.40 -5.16
C TRP A 137 -16.79 1.61 -4.73
N SER A 138 -18.12 1.53 -4.84
CA SER A 138 -19.03 2.55 -4.34
C SER A 138 -19.16 2.58 -2.81
N GLY A 139 -18.40 1.73 -2.09
CA GLY A 139 -18.43 1.64 -0.64
C GLY A 139 -18.15 2.95 0.08
N LEU A 140 -17.45 3.91 -0.53
CA LEU A 140 -17.14 5.22 0.05
C LEU A 140 -18.19 6.31 -0.20
N LYS A 141 -19.30 6.02 -0.90
CA LYS A 141 -20.33 7.03 -1.20
C LYS A 141 -21.12 7.48 0.02
N GLU A 142 -21.28 6.61 1.01
CA GLU A 142 -22.02 6.93 2.22
C GLU A 142 -21.11 7.61 3.25
N PRO A 143 -21.53 8.74 3.85
CA PRO A 143 -20.81 9.34 4.96
C PRO A 143 -20.69 8.34 6.11
N GLY A 144 -19.48 8.17 6.66
CA GLY A 144 -19.23 7.13 7.66
C GLY A 144 -19.21 5.74 7.03
N SER A 145 -18.59 5.60 5.88
CA SER A 145 -18.17 4.30 5.34
C SER A 145 -16.66 4.17 5.42
N VAL A 146 -16.15 2.94 5.48
CA VAL A 146 -14.72 2.65 5.60
C VAL A 146 -14.35 1.46 4.73
N LEU A 147 -13.24 1.59 4.00
CA LEU A 147 -12.61 0.48 3.32
C LEU A 147 -11.48 -0.06 4.20
N LEU A 148 -11.49 -1.37 4.47
CA LEU A 148 -10.50 -2.06 5.28
C LEU A 148 -9.62 -2.94 4.40
N SER A 149 -8.35 -3.04 4.76
CA SER A 149 -7.51 -4.10 4.22
C SER A 149 -8.01 -5.47 4.67
N GLU A 150 -7.80 -6.49 3.83
CA GLU A 150 -8.09 -7.88 4.15
C GLU A 150 -7.51 -8.30 5.51
N SER A 151 -6.24 -7.98 5.76
CA SER A 151 -5.56 -8.31 7.01
C SER A 151 -6.23 -7.69 8.25
N LEU A 152 -6.76 -6.47 8.12
CA LEU A 152 -7.45 -5.78 9.20
C LEU A 152 -8.88 -6.29 9.38
N ALA A 153 -9.58 -6.58 8.29
CA ALA A 153 -10.90 -7.19 8.34
C ALA A 153 -10.85 -8.57 9.00
N THR A 154 -9.91 -9.43 8.61
CA THR A 154 -9.69 -10.75 9.23
C THR A 154 -9.31 -10.62 10.71
N ALA A 155 -8.55 -9.59 11.09
CA ALA A 155 -8.21 -9.36 12.50
C ALA A 155 -9.42 -8.96 13.36
N PHE A 156 -10.42 -8.27 12.80
CA PHE A 156 -11.62 -7.86 13.53
C PHE A 156 -12.76 -8.88 13.49
N PHE A 157 -12.96 -9.51 12.33
CA PHE A 157 -14.14 -10.34 12.04
C PHE A 157 -13.78 -11.83 11.89
N GLY A 158 -12.51 -12.19 11.80
CA GLY A 158 -12.11 -13.58 11.56
C GLY A 158 -12.66 -14.08 10.23
N SER A 159 -13.56 -15.06 10.29
CA SER A 159 -14.29 -15.59 9.12
C SER A 159 -15.70 -15.01 8.97
N ASP A 160 -16.14 -14.11 9.86
CA ASP A 160 -17.46 -13.47 9.78
C ASP A 160 -17.50 -12.42 8.66
N ASP A 161 -18.68 -12.23 8.06
CA ASP A 161 -18.89 -11.22 7.02
C ASP A 161 -18.71 -9.79 7.60
N PRO A 162 -17.71 -9.02 7.10
CA PRO A 162 -17.42 -7.67 7.57
C PRO A 162 -18.44 -6.63 7.05
N LEU A 163 -19.25 -6.96 6.05
CA LEU A 163 -20.17 -6.00 5.44
C LEU A 163 -21.24 -5.52 6.42
N ASN A 164 -21.56 -4.23 6.32
CA ASN A 164 -22.56 -3.54 7.14
C ASN A 164 -22.30 -3.59 8.66
N LYS A 165 -21.08 -3.94 9.08
CA LYS A 165 -20.67 -3.86 10.49
C LYS A 165 -20.20 -2.45 10.81
N VAL A 166 -20.66 -1.96 11.97
CA VAL A 166 -20.29 -0.62 12.45
C VAL A 166 -19.00 -0.70 13.26
N LEU A 167 -18.00 0.07 12.82
CA LEU A 167 -16.75 0.29 13.52
C LEU A 167 -16.75 1.68 14.16
N LYS A 168 -16.13 1.80 15.34
CA LYS A 168 -15.85 3.09 15.97
C LYS A 168 -14.45 3.52 15.59
N LEU A 169 -14.34 4.71 15.01
CA LEU A 169 -13.07 5.37 14.73
C LEU A 169 -12.78 6.39 15.84
N ASP A 170 -11.56 6.39 16.36
CA ASP A 170 -11.03 7.34 17.35
C ASP A 170 -12.01 7.62 18.50
N PRO A 171 -12.19 6.67 19.43
CA PRO A 171 -13.15 6.81 20.53
C PRO A 171 -12.91 8.02 21.45
N ASP A 172 -11.72 8.61 21.42
CA ASP A 172 -11.35 9.79 22.20
C ASP A 172 -11.41 11.12 21.39
N CYS A 173 -11.78 11.07 20.11
CA CYS A 173 -12.00 12.27 19.32
C CYS A 173 -13.31 12.95 19.75
N ALA A 174 -13.20 13.88 20.71
CA ALA A 174 -14.20 14.91 20.96
C ALA A 174 -14.25 15.89 19.76
N CYS A 175 -14.82 15.44 18.64
CA CYS A 175 -15.02 16.30 17.47
C CYS A 175 -16.26 17.17 17.65
N HIS A 176 -16.05 18.39 18.15
CA HIS A 176 -16.84 19.54 17.73
C HIS A 176 -16.63 19.71 16.21
N PHE A 177 -17.70 19.62 15.43
CA PHE A 177 -17.76 19.70 13.97
C PHE A 177 -17.32 18.45 13.19
N PHE A 178 -18.24 18.00 12.34
CA PHE A 178 -18.26 16.80 11.47
C PHE A 178 -18.72 15.48 12.11
N ALA A 179 -19.59 14.81 11.35
CA ALA A 179 -20.58 13.81 11.73
C ALA A 179 -20.07 12.60 12.54
N PRO A 180 -20.96 11.87 13.26
CA PRO A 180 -20.57 10.70 14.05
C PRO A 180 -19.83 9.64 13.22
N CYS A 181 -18.60 9.32 13.66
CA CYS A 181 -17.66 8.39 13.02
C CYS A 181 -18.05 6.91 13.19
N ALA A 182 -19.29 6.56 12.82
CA ALA A 182 -19.76 5.18 12.73
C ALA A 182 -19.61 4.71 11.28
N GLY A 183 -18.59 3.89 11.03
CA GLY A 183 -18.17 3.42 9.71
C GLY A 183 -18.86 2.12 9.27
N TYR A 184 -19.52 2.04 8.11
CA TYR A 184 -19.85 0.76 7.45
C TYR A 184 -18.63 0.20 6.72
N ALA A 185 -18.24 -1.04 7.01
CA ALA A 185 -17.03 -1.64 6.44
C ALA A 185 -17.25 -2.33 5.08
N ALA A 186 -16.34 -2.08 4.13
CA ALA A 186 -16.09 -2.92 2.95
C ALA A 186 -14.60 -3.31 2.89
N VAL A 187 -14.25 -4.39 2.18
CA VAL A 187 -12.92 -5.00 2.28
C VAL A 187 -12.23 -5.11 0.93
N PHE A 188 -11.00 -4.62 0.88
CA PHE A 188 -10.13 -4.74 -0.28
C PHE A 188 -8.83 -5.47 0.08
N GLN A 189 -8.22 -6.09 -0.91
CA GLN A 189 -6.92 -6.74 -0.76
C GLN A 189 -5.83 -5.67 -0.69
N SER A 190 -5.09 -5.65 0.42
CA SER A 190 -3.91 -4.80 0.58
C SER A 190 -2.67 -5.66 0.30
N ASN A 191 -1.95 -5.35 -0.76
CA ASN A 191 -0.67 -5.98 -1.05
C ASN A 191 0.45 -5.12 -0.44
N GLY A 192 0.94 -5.51 0.74
CA GLY A 192 2.06 -4.88 1.44
C GLY A 192 1.67 -3.74 2.36
#